data_AF-A0A9D1JYV2-F1
#
_entry.id   AF-A0A9D1JYV2-F1
#
_cell.length_a   1.000
_cell.length_b   1.000
_cell.length_c   1.000
_cell.angle_alpha   90.00
_cell.angle_beta   90.00
_cell.angle_gamma   90.00
#
_symmetry.space_group_name_H-M   'P 1'
#
loop_
_entity.id
_entity.type
_entity.pdbx_description
1 polymer ?
#
loop_
_entity_poly.entity_id
_entity_poly.type
_entity_poly.pdbx_seq_one_letter_code
_entity_poly.pdbx_strand_id
1 'polypeptide(L)'
;MGKILDSFIIFLICLFFMSLFRWPYAMLISVIVGVTNVIPYFGPFFGAIPSILILLIVDPVTAFWFALFILLLQQLDGNVIGPKILGDSTGLSAFWVIFAITVFGSLLGVVGMFIGVPLFAVIYSLISEFVTSRLEQKGLPTGTGEYAPPGHPILEKKKKKLPSLHWNTHKKE
;
A
#
# COMPACT_ATOMS: atom_id res chain seq x y z
N MET A 1 -8.85 -3.78 2.41
CA MET A 1 -9.96 -2.82 2.16
C MET A 1 -9.44 -1.49 1.64
N GLY A 2 -8.59 -0.75 2.38
CA GLY A 2 -8.08 0.56 1.97
C GLY A 2 -7.50 0.61 0.55
N LYS A 3 -6.64 -0.35 0.17
CA LYS A 3 -6.06 -0.42 -1.19
C LYS A 3 -7.04 -0.66 -2.32
N ILE A 4 -8.14 -1.37 -2.06
CA ILE A 4 -9.17 -1.62 -3.07
C ILE A 4 -9.97 -0.35 -3.32
N LEU A 5 -10.30 0.37 -2.24
CA LEU A 5 -10.97 1.68 -2.33
C LEU A 5 -10.09 2.72 -3.03
N ASP A 6 -8.81 2.77 -2.66
CA ASP A 6 -7.76 3.58 -3.29
C ASP A 6 -7.70 3.34 -4.81
N SER A 7 -7.59 2.08 -5.21
CA SER A 7 -7.56 1.65 -6.62
C SER A 7 -8.83 2.03 -7.38
N PHE A 8 -9.99 1.94 -6.72
CA PHE A 8 -11.27 2.33 -7.31
C PHE A 8 -11.37 3.85 -7.50
N ILE A 9 -10.89 4.64 -6.55
CA ILE A 9 -10.84 6.10 -6.66
C ILE A 9 -9.92 6.51 -7.81
N ILE A 10 -8.74 5.89 -7.91
CA ILE A 10 -7.78 6.17 -8.99
C ILE A 10 -8.34 5.76 -10.35
N PHE A 11 -9.04 4.64 -10.44
CA PHE A 11 -9.78 4.24 -11.64
C PHE A 11 -10.76 5.35 -12.09
N LEU A 12 -11.59 5.86 -11.17
CA LEU A 12 -12.59 6.88 -11.49
C LEU A 12 -11.96 8.22 -11.89
N ILE A 13 -10.90 8.63 -11.20
CA ILE A 13 -10.17 9.88 -11.52
C ILE A 13 -9.55 9.76 -12.91
N CYS A 14 -8.86 8.64 -13.19
CA CYS A 14 -8.26 8.39 -14.49
C CYS A 14 -9.33 8.41 -15.60
N LEU A 15 -10.45 7.72 -15.39
CA LEU A 15 -11.55 7.65 -16.36
C LEU A 15 -12.17 9.03 -16.61
N PHE A 16 -12.39 9.81 -15.56
CA PHE A 16 -12.93 11.16 -15.67
C PHE A 16 -12.04 12.07 -16.51
N PHE A 17 -10.73 12.12 -16.22
CA PHE A 17 -9.81 12.97 -16.98
C PHE A 17 -9.60 12.47 -18.42
N MET A 18 -9.49 11.16 -18.65
CA MET A 18 -9.38 10.60 -19.99
C MET A 18 -10.61 10.93 -20.85
N SER A 19 -11.81 10.87 -20.27
CA SER A 19 -13.06 11.24 -20.93
C SER A 19 -13.16 12.75 -21.17
N LEU A 20 -12.77 13.56 -20.18
CA LEU A 20 -12.79 15.03 -20.25
C LEU A 20 -11.87 15.56 -21.37
N PHE A 21 -10.65 15.03 -21.48
CA PHE A 21 -9.71 15.37 -22.54
C PHE A 21 -9.98 14.63 -23.86
N ARG A 22 -10.99 13.74 -23.89
CA ARG A 22 -11.40 12.94 -25.05
C ARG A 22 -10.26 12.12 -25.66
N TRP A 23 -9.34 11.67 -24.82
CA TRP A 23 -8.23 10.82 -25.23
C TRP A 23 -8.73 9.39 -25.56
N PRO A 24 -8.11 8.70 -26.54
CA PRO A 24 -8.57 7.40 -26.98
C PRO A 24 -8.34 6.35 -25.88
N TYR A 25 -9.12 5.26 -25.94
CA TYR A 25 -9.00 4.12 -25.01
C TYR A 25 -9.22 4.45 -23.52
N ALA A 26 -9.97 5.50 -23.21
CA ALA A 26 -10.25 5.96 -21.84
C ALA A 26 -10.63 4.82 -20.88
N MET A 27 -11.58 3.95 -21.27
CA MET A 27 -12.01 2.81 -20.43
C MET A 27 -10.89 1.78 -20.24
N LEU A 28 -10.22 1.37 -21.32
CA LEU A 28 -9.16 0.37 -21.28
C LEU A 28 -7.99 0.82 -20.39
N ILE A 29 -7.51 2.05 -20.61
CA ILE A 29 -6.39 2.62 -19.86
C ILE A 29 -6.76 2.79 -18.39
N SER A 30 -7.97 3.29 -18.10
CA SER A 30 -8.40 3.49 -16.71
C SER A 30 -8.49 2.17 -15.96
N VAL A 31 -9.01 1.09 -16.59
CA VAL A 31 -9.04 -0.25 -15.99
C VAL A 31 -7.62 -0.75 -15.71
N ILE A 32 -6.69 -0.63 -16.67
CA ILE A 32 -5.30 -1.05 -16.48
C ILE A 32 -4.67 -0.31 -15.29
N VAL A 33 -4.79 1.02 -15.24
CA VAL A 33 -4.26 1.84 -14.15
C VAL A 33 -4.92 1.49 -12.81
N GLY A 34 -6.24 1.37 -12.77
CA GLY A 34 -6.99 1.05 -11.55
C GLY A 34 -6.66 -0.32 -10.98
N VAL A 35 -6.64 -1.37 -11.83
CA VAL A 35 -6.35 -2.74 -11.40
C VAL A 35 -4.89 -2.87 -10.93
N THR A 36 -3.95 -2.26 -11.65
CA THR A 36 -2.54 -2.32 -11.26
C THR A 36 -2.28 -1.58 -9.95
N ASN A 37 -3.00 -0.48 -9.66
CA ASN A 37 -2.85 0.28 -8.42
C ASN A 37 -3.19 -0.48 -7.12
N VAL A 38 -3.82 -1.65 -7.24
CA VAL A 38 -4.03 -2.57 -6.11
C VAL A 38 -2.68 -3.02 -5.53
N ILE A 39 -1.67 -3.17 -6.38
CA ILE A 39 -0.32 -3.56 -6.00
C ILE A 39 0.45 -2.31 -5.56
N PRO A 40 0.78 -2.15 -4.26
CA PRO A 40 1.50 -0.99 -3.77
C PRO A 40 2.87 -0.87 -4.44
N TYR A 41 3.32 0.37 -4.67
CA TYR A 41 4.60 0.75 -5.28
C TYR A 41 4.81 0.33 -6.75
N PHE A 42 4.34 -0.84 -7.17
CA PHE A 42 4.50 -1.35 -8.53
C PHE A 42 3.34 -1.01 -9.47
N GLY A 43 2.14 -0.87 -8.91
CA GLY A 43 0.92 -0.54 -9.65
C GLY A 43 1.06 0.68 -10.57
N PRO A 44 1.55 1.82 -10.08
CA PRO A 44 1.77 3.00 -10.91
C PRO A 44 2.63 2.75 -12.15
N PHE A 45 3.71 1.98 -12.01
CA PHE A 45 4.62 1.67 -13.13
C PHE A 45 3.98 0.72 -14.13
N PHE A 46 3.38 -0.37 -13.66
CA PHE A 46 2.71 -1.33 -14.53
C PHE A 46 1.42 -0.78 -15.14
N GLY A 47 0.79 0.22 -14.54
CA GLY A 47 -0.34 0.93 -15.12
C GLY A 47 0.11 1.94 -16.17
N ALA A 48 1.13 2.73 -15.87
CA ALA A 48 1.60 3.81 -16.75
C ALA A 48 2.31 3.29 -18.01
N ILE A 49 3.25 2.34 -17.88
CA ILE A 49 4.07 1.87 -19.01
C ILE A 49 3.23 1.34 -20.18
N PRO A 50 2.37 0.32 -20.02
CA PRO A 50 1.57 -0.19 -21.13
C PRO A 50 0.56 0.85 -21.64
N SER A 51 0.00 1.68 -20.76
CA SER A 51 -0.95 2.73 -21.17
C SER A 51 -0.30 3.80 -22.04
N ILE A 52 0.91 4.25 -21.66
CA ILE A 52 1.70 5.19 -22.45
C ILE A 52 2.09 4.54 -23.78
N LEU A 53 2.52 3.28 -23.80
CA LEU A 53 2.86 2.58 -25.04
C LEU A 53 1.68 2.48 -26.00
N ILE A 54 0.49 2.13 -25.50
CA ILE A 54 -0.74 2.09 -26.30
C ILE A 54 -1.02 3.47 -26.91
N LEU A 55 -0.99 4.52 -26.10
CA LEU A 55 -1.22 5.88 -26.59
C LEU A 55 -0.13 6.35 -27.55
N LEU A 56 1.13 5.97 -27.33
CA LEU A 56 2.26 6.37 -28.16
C LEU A 56 2.12 5.85 -29.59
N ILE A 57 1.56 4.65 -29.76
CA ILE A 57 1.28 4.05 -31.08
C ILE A 57 0.13 4.79 -31.78
N VAL A 58 -0.83 5.32 -31.03
CA VAL A 58 -2.06 5.93 -31.56
C VAL A 58 -1.83 7.41 -31.90
N ASP A 59 -1.32 8.17 -30.93
CA ASP A 59 -0.95 9.56 -31.08
C ASP A 59 0.15 9.94 -30.05
N PRO A 60 1.38 10.21 -30.50
CA PRO A 60 2.50 10.55 -29.62
C PRO A 60 2.26 11.81 -28.77
N VAL A 61 1.49 12.78 -29.28
CA VAL A 61 1.20 14.02 -28.55
C VAL A 61 0.30 13.73 -27.36
N THR A 62 -0.77 12.95 -27.56
CA THR A 62 -1.63 12.47 -26.48
C THR A 62 -0.86 11.63 -25.47
N ALA A 63 0.05 10.76 -25.94
CA ALA A 63 0.88 9.94 -25.05
C ALA A 63 1.77 10.80 -24.13
N PHE A 64 2.34 11.89 -24.64
CA PHE A 64 3.13 12.83 -23.84
C PHE A 64 2.27 13.52 -22.76
N TRP A 65 1.11 14.04 -23.13
CA TRP A 65 0.20 14.68 -22.17
C TRP A 65 -0.34 13.69 -21.12
N PHE A 66 -0.65 12.46 -21.54
CA PHE A 66 -1.03 11.40 -20.63
C PHE A 66 0.12 11.01 -19.69
N ALA A 67 1.36 10.92 -20.19
CA ALA A 67 2.53 10.63 -19.36
C ALA A 67 2.74 11.69 -18.28
N LEU A 68 2.56 12.97 -18.60
CA LEU A 68 2.62 14.05 -17.62
C LEU A 68 1.47 13.96 -16.60
N PHE A 69 0.24 13.72 -17.09
CA PHE A 69 -0.95 13.57 -16.25
C PHE A 69 -0.82 12.39 -15.28
N ILE A 70 -0.46 11.19 -15.77
CA ILE A 70 -0.34 10.01 -14.92
C ILE A 70 0.76 10.21 -13.88
N LEU A 71 1.87 10.88 -14.22
CA LEU A 71 2.92 11.19 -13.26
C LEU A 71 2.37 12.06 -12.11
N LEU A 72 1.62 13.12 -12.43
CA LEU A 72 0.97 13.97 -11.42
C LEU A 72 -0.08 13.22 -10.61
N LEU A 73 -0.90 12.40 -11.26
CA LEU A 73 -1.93 11.58 -10.59
C LEU A 73 -1.29 10.61 -9.60
N GLN A 74 -0.20 9.96 -9.98
CA GLN A 74 0.51 9.01 -9.13
C GLN A 74 1.25 9.69 -7.96
N GLN A 75 1.73 10.93 -8.14
CA GLN A 75 2.26 11.71 -7.02
C GLN A 75 1.16 12.09 -6.02
N LEU A 76 -0.01 12.46 -6.52
CA LEU A 76 -1.16 12.76 -5.67
C LEU A 76 -1.66 11.50 -4.94
N ASP A 77 -1.64 10.35 -5.62
CA ASP A 77 -1.94 9.05 -5.04
C ASP A 77 -0.98 8.70 -3.90
N GLY A 78 0.33 8.66 -4.19
CA GLY A 78 1.36 8.26 -3.22
C GLY A 78 1.50 9.21 -2.04
N ASN A 79 1.33 10.52 -2.23
CA ASN A 79 1.61 11.53 -1.20
C ASN A 79 0.38 11.99 -0.42
N VAL A 80 -0.84 11.88 -0.98
CA VAL A 80 -2.06 12.44 -0.37
C VAL A 80 -3.14 11.39 -0.20
N ILE A 81 -3.56 10.72 -1.28
CA ILE A 81 -4.69 9.79 -1.24
C ILE A 81 -4.32 8.54 -0.43
N GLY A 82 -3.19 7.92 -0.76
CA GLY A 82 -2.69 6.71 -0.13
C GLY A 82 -2.61 6.83 1.39
N PRO A 83 -1.87 7.81 1.96
CA PRO A 83 -1.81 7.99 3.41
C PRO A 83 -3.16 8.29 4.06
N LYS A 84 -4.05 9.01 3.36
CA LYS A 84 -5.38 9.39 3.88
C LYS A 84 -6.37 8.22 3.89
N ILE A 85 -6.25 7.29 2.94
CA ILE A 85 -7.11 6.10 2.84
C ILE A 85 -6.54 4.93 3.65
N LEU A 86 -5.21 4.76 3.67
CA LEU A 86 -4.56 3.65 4.36
C LEU A 86 -4.18 3.95 5.83
N GLY A 87 -4.10 5.22 6.24
CA GLY A 87 -3.72 5.60 7.61
C GLY A 87 -2.36 5.05 8.06
N ASP A 88 -2.13 5.01 9.39
CA ASP A 88 -0.94 4.42 10.05
C ASP A 88 -0.84 2.87 9.90
N SER A 89 -1.65 2.24 9.04
CA SER A 89 -2.01 0.83 9.14
C SER A 89 -1.33 -0.11 8.14
N THR A 90 -0.33 0.32 7.38
CA THR A 90 0.35 -0.64 6.49
C THR A 90 1.20 -1.66 7.23
N GLY A 91 1.63 -1.39 8.48
CA GLY A 91 2.23 -2.37 9.41
C GLY A 91 3.60 -2.94 9.00
N LEU A 92 3.88 -3.03 7.69
CA LEU A 92 5.19 -3.19 7.10
C LEU A 92 5.86 -1.82 7.12
N SER A 93 6.85 -1.64 7.99
CA SER A 93 7.68 -0.44 7.89
C SER A 93 8.28 -0.40 6.47
N ALA A 94 8.29 0.77 5.84
CA ALA A 94 8.91 0.97 4.53
C ALA A 94 10.34 0.42 4.47
N PHE A 95 11.00 0.36 5.63
CA PHE A 95 12.26 -0.34 5.85
C PHE A 95 12.24 -1.81 5.39
N TRP A 96 11.25 -2.62 5.77
CA TRP A 96 11.18 -4.03 5.37
C TRP A 96 10.98 -4.23 3.87
N VAL A 97 10.26 -3.31 3.22
CA VAL A 97 10.08 -3.32 1.75
C VAL A 97 11.42 -3.00 1.07
N ILE A 98 12.12 -1.95 1.51
CA ILE A 98 13.43 -1.58 0.97
C ILE A 98 14.47 -2.68 1.23
N PHE A 99 14.42 -3.29 2.42
CA PHE A 99 15.25 -4.44 2.78
C PHE A 99 15.04 -5.60 1.82
N ALA A 100 13.78 -5.98 1.56
CA ALA A 100 13.44 -7.02 0.61
C ALA A 100 13.93 -6.69 -0.82
N ILE A 101 13.70 -5.46 -1.31
CA ILE A 101 14.17 -5.05 -2.65
C ILE A 101 15.70 -5.15 -2.74
N THR A 102 16.42 -4.74 -1.70
CA THR A 102 17.88 -4.76 -1.69
C THR A 102 18.42 -6.18 -1.66
N VAL A 103 17.89 -7.03 -0.76
CA VAL A 103 18.34 -8.42 -0.61
C VAL A 103 17.98 -9.23 -1.86
N PHE A 104 16.71 -9.27 -2.24
CA PHE A 104 16.30 -10.08 -3.40
C PHE A 104 16.77 -9.49 -4.72
N GLY A 105 16.91 -8.16 -4.81
CA GLY A 105 17.51 -7.48 -5.96
C GLY A 105 18.99 -7.84 -6.13
N SER A 106 19.74 -8.02 -5.04
CA SER A 106 21.13 -8.48 -5.11
C SER A 106 21.25 -9.96 -5.50
N LEU A 107 20.28 -10.80 -5.16
CA LEU A 107 20.31 -12.24 -5.40
C LEU A 107 19.86 -12.63 -6.81
N LEU A 108 18.74 -12.07 -7.26
CA LEU A 108 18.07 -12.44 -8.52
C LEU A 108 17.92 -11.26 -9.49
N GLY A 109 18.61 -10.15 -9.24
CA GLY A 109 18.53 -8.94 -10.06
C GLY A 109 17.13 -8.32 -10.03
N VAL A 110 16.74 -7.73 -11.17
CA VAL A 110 15.45 -7.03 -11.32
C VAL A 110 14.25 -7.94 -10.99
N VAL A 111 14.28 -9.21 -11.42
CA VAL A 111 13.20 -10.17 -11.14
C VAL A 111 13.05 -10.41 -9.63
N GLY A 112 14.18 -10.46 -8.91
CA GLY A 112 14.22 -10.55 -7.46
C GLY A 112 13.55 -9.38 -6.75
N MET A 113 13.64 -8.16 -7.29
CA MET A 113 12.98 -7.00 -6.68
C MET A 113 11.45 -7.11 -6.74
N PHE A 114 10.90 -7.60 -7.86
CA PHE A 114 9.45 -7.75 -8.04
C PHE A 114 8.86 -8.88 -7.18
N ILE A 115 9.53 -10.04 -7.14
CA ILE A 115 9.04 -11.22 -6.41
C ILE A 115 9.43 -11.16 -4.93
N GLY A 116 10.56 -10.53 -4.62
CA GLY A 116 11.13 -10.48 -3.28
C GLY A 116 10.28 -9.74 -2.27
N VAL A 117 9.65 -8.63 -2.65
CA VAL A 117 8.74 -7.87 -1.77
C VAL A 117 7.53 -8.70 -1.31
N PRO A 118 6.69 -9.25 -2.21
CA PRO A 118 5.56 -10.08 -1.79
C PRO A 118 6.01 -11.36 -1.08
N LEU A 119 7.10 -12.00 -1.52
CA LEU A 119 7.65 -13.18 -0.85
C LEU A 119 8.08 -12.87 0.59
N PHE A 120 8.78 -11.75 0.79
CA PHE A 120 9.20 -11.30 2.12
C PHE A 120 8.00 -10.98 3.02
N ALA A 121 6.95 -10.38 2.48
CA ALA A 121 5.72 -10.11 3.23
C ALA A 121 5.08 -11.40 3.75
N VAL A 122 5.03 -12.46 2.93
CA VAL A 122 4.53 -13.78 3.34
C VAL A 122 5.41 -14.39 4.43
N ILE A 123 6.74 -14.40 4.23
CA ILE A 123 7.70 -14.93 5.20
C ILE A 123 7.57 -14.20 6.55
N TYR A 124 7.53 -12.86 6.50
CA TYR A 124 7.37 -12.02 7.69
C TYR A 124 6.07 -12.32 8.44
N SER A 125 4.97 -12.50 7.71
CA SER A 125 3.67 -12.86 8.30
C SER A 125 3.73 -14.22 9.00
N LEU A 126 4.30 -15.23 8.33
CA LEU A 126 4.44 -16.59 8.90
C LEU A 126 5.30 -16.58 10.17
N ILE A 127 6.43 -15.87 10.16
CA ILE A 127 7.29 -15.75 11.34
C ILE A 127 6.56 -15.05 12.48
N SER A 128 5.86 -13.95 12.18
CA SER A 128 5.11 -13.18 13.19
C SER A 128 4.02 -14.02 13.84
N GLU A 129 3.27 -14.78 13.05
CA GLU A 129 2.21 -15.67 13.52
C GLU A 129 2.76 -16.85 14.34
N PHE A 130 3.90 -17.41 13.90
CA PHE A 130 4.60 -18.46 14.65
C PHE A 130 5.09 -17.96 16.01
N VAL A 131 5.74 -16.78 16.06
CA VAL A 131 6.21 -16.18 17.31
C VAL A 131 5.04 -15.88 18.25
N THR A 132 3.94 -15.32 17.72
CA THR A 132 2.73 -15.02 18.50
C THR A 132 2.13 -16.29 19.09
N SER A 133 1.99 -17.35 18.28
CA SER A 133 1.48 -18.65 18.74
C SER A 133 2.35 -19.27 19.84
N ARG A 134 3.68 -19.11 19.76
CA ARG A 134 4.61 -19.61 20.79
C ARG A 134 4.56 -18.79 22.08
N LEU A 135 4.30 -17.49 22.00
CA LEU A 135 4.11 -16.63 23.16
C LEU A 135 2.82 -17.00 23.91
N GLU A 136 1.72 -17.22 23.17
CA GLU A 136 0.45 -17.66 23.75
C GLU A 136 0.57 -19.01 24.46
N GLN A 137 1.27 -19.98 23.85
CA GLN A 137 1.53 -21.28 24.49
C GLN A 137 2.33 -21.17 25.78
N LYS A 138 3.16 -20.13 25.92
CA LYS A 138 3.94 -19.86 27.13
C LYS A 138 3.21 -18.96 28.12
N GLY A 139 1.97 -18.56 27.85
CA GLY A 139 1.21 -17.60 28.65
C GLY A 139 1.86 -16.22 28.71
N LEU A 140 2.73 -15.89 27.74
CA LEU A 140 3.43 -14.63 27.66
C LEU A 140 2.60 -13.61 26.86
N PRO A 141 2.69 -12.31 27.21
CA PRO A 141 1.94 -11.29 26.51
C PRO A 141 2.36 -11.21 25.04
N THR A 142 1.39 -11.08 24.13
CA THR A 142 1.63 -10.98 22.68
C THR A 142 1.80 -9.54 22.23
N GLY A 143 1.28 -8.58 23.01
CA GLY A 143 1.40 -7.17 22.73
C GLY A 143 2.83 -6.67 22.96
N THR A 144 3.49 -6.16 21.92
CA THR A 144 4.84 -5.55 22.03
C THR A 144 4.91 -4.46 23.10
N GLY A 145 3.80 -3.74 23.32
CA GLY A 145 3.71 -2.70 24.34
C GLY A 145 3.74 -3.20 25.79
N GLU A 146 3.51 -4.49 26.04
CA GLU A 146 3.53 -5.07 27.38
C GLU A 146 4.95 -5.39 27.86
N TYR A 147 5.91 -5.48 26.93
CA TYR A 147 7.35 -5.57 27.23
C TYR A 147 8.02 -4.21 27.38
N ALA A 148 7.29 -3.11 27.20
CA ALA A 148 7.85 -1.77 27.22
C ALA A 148 8.10 -1.28 28.65
N PRO A 149 9.28 -0.73 28.97
CA PRO A 149 9.54 -0.16 30.28
C PRO A 149 8.63 1.06 30.54
N PRO A 150 8.31 1.36 31.81
CA PRO A 150 7.52 2.54 32.17
C PRO A 150 8.11 3.83 31.58
N GLY A 151 7.28 4.64 30.92
CA GLY A 151 7.72 5.87 30.24
C GLY A 151 8.13 5.70 28.78
N HIS A 152 8.09 4.49 28.22
CA HIS A 152 8.40 4.30 26.80
C HIS A 152 7.36 4.98 25.87
N PRO A 153 7.76 5.70 24.81
CA PRO A 153 6.85 6.45 23.93
C PRO A 153 5.68 5.63 23.32
N ILE A 154 5.88 4.32 23.16
CA ILE A 154 4.84 3.40 22.65
C ILE A 154 3.67 3.23 23.63
N LEU A 155 3.92 3.35 24.93
CA LEU A 155 2.87 3.32 25.96
C LEU A 155 2.02 4.58 25.91
N GLU A 156 2.63 5.72 25.60
CA GLU A 156 1.96 7.02 25.48
C GLU A 156 1.05 7.09 24.25
N LYS A 157 1.50 6.55 23.10
CA LYS A 157 0.66 6.34 21.92
C LYS A 157 -0.50 5.38 22.20
N LYS A 158 -0.28 4.29 22.93
CA LYS A 158 -1.34 3.35 23.35
C LYS A 158 -2.38 4.06 24.24
N LYS A 159 -1.93 4.85 25.22
CA LYS A 159 -2.80 5.66 26.11
C LYS A 159 -3.62 6.71 25.38
N LYS A 160 -3.10 7.36 24.33
CA LYS A 160 -3.85 8.33 23.50
C LYS A 160 -4.89 7.66 22.57
N LYS A 161 -4.69 6.40 22.18
CA LYS A 161 -5.66 5.61 21.38
C LYS A 161 -6.74 4.94 22.24
N LEU A 162 -6.43 4.55 23.49
CA LEU A 162 -7.36 3.89 24.41
C LEU A 162 -8.33 4.77 25.26
N PRO A 163 -8.30 6.12 25.33
CA PRO A 163 -9.18 6.85 26.24
C PRO A 163 -10.65 6.82 25.83
N SER A 164 -10.99 6.35 24.62
CA SER A 164 -12.37 6.23 24.14
C SER A 164 -12.99 4.85 24.34
N LEU A 165 -12.30 3.89 24.96
CA LEU A 165 -12.77 2.51 25.14
C LEU A 165 -13.09 2.15 26.60
N HIS A 166 -13.60 3.11 27.38
CA HIS A 166 -14.23 2.87 28.68
C HIS A 166 -15.75 3.07 28.57
N TRP A 167 -16.49 2.03 28.18
CA TRP A 167 -17.91 1.91 28.53
C TRP A 167 -18.27 0.43 28.81
N ASN A 168 -18.53 0.19 30.09
CA ASN A 168 -19.33 -0.89 30.69
C ASN A 168 -18.95 -2.36 30.47
N THR A 169 -18.20 -2.92 31.44
CA THR A 169 -18.27 -4.35 31.82
C THR A 169 -18.38 -4.61 33.32
N HIS A 170 -18.86 -3.65 34.11
CA HIS A 170 -19.23 -3.90 35.51
C HIS A 170 -20.60 -3.29 35.85
N LYS A 171 -21.67 -4.01 35.45
CA LYS A 171 -22.96 -4.03 36.19
C LYS A 171 -23.88 -5.10 35.61
N LYS A 172 -23.78 -6.32 36.15
CA LYS A 172 -24.92 -7.23 36.36
C LYS A 172 -24.57 -8.09 37.57
N GLU A 173 -24.96 -7.57 38.73
CA GLU A 173 -25.53 -8.41 39.81
C GLU A 173 -26.77 -9.14 39.26
#